data_AF-D0P121-F1
#
_entry.id   AF-D0P121-F1
#
_cell.length_a   1.000
_cell.length_b   1.000
_cell.length_c   1.000
_cell.angle_alpha   90.00
_cell.angle_beta   90.00
_cell.angle_gamma   90.00
#
_symmetry.space_group_name_H-M   'P 1'
#
loop_
_entity.id
_entity.type
_entity.pdbx_description
1 polymer ?
#
loop_
_entity_poly.entity_id
_entity_poly.type
_entity_poly.pdbx_seq_one_letter_code
_entity_poly.pdbx_strand_id
1 'polypeptide(L)'
;MKYKEENTVDAWYELMKTTFKRDVNFFDTSEMYANGHAEKLQGGAVNKGIVDGASLRRMELDLVDVLFCHRPDPHTPIEKTVRVMNYVIKQEWAIYWGTSKWLPSDFIEACEVADRLGLKYKLELTTWSPLVYGTLTGNLSLLKSAAP
;
A
#
# COMPACT_ATOMS: atom_id res chain seq x y z
N MET A 1 -4.93 -21.53 7.20
CA MET A 1 -5.60 -20.34 7.79
C MET A 1 -6.96 -20.21 7.11
N LYS A 2 -8.09 -20.31 7.84
CA LYS A 2 -9.42 -20.08 7.23
C LYS A 2 -9.70 -18.58 7.31
N TYR A 3 -9.90 -17.94 6.16
CA TYR A 3 -10.37 -16.55 6.13
C TYR A 3 -11.81 -16.50 6.66
N LYS A 4 -12.19 -15.40 7.30
CA LYS A 4 -13.58 -15.21 7.68
C LYS A 4 -14.46 -15.18 6.42
N GLU A 5 -15.60 -15.85 6.47
CA GLU A 5 -16.56 -15.94 5.35
C GLU A 5 -17.05 -14.56 4.86
N GLU A 6 -16.97 -13.53 5.72
CA GLU A 6 -17.36 -12.15 5.42
C GLU A 6 -16.39 -11.38 4.50
N ASN A 7 -15.18 -11.90 4.23
CA ASN A 7 -14.20 -11.26 3.35
C ASN A 7 -14.43 -11.64 1.88
N THR A 8 -15.48 -11.09 1.27
CA THR A 8 -15.83 -11.32 -0.13
C THR A 8 -15.51 -10.11 -1.01
N VAL A 9 -15.42 -10.33 -2.34
CA VAL A 9 -15.27 -9.24 -3.32
C VAL A 9 -16.40 -8.22 -3.20
N ASP A 10 -17.63 -8.67 -2.95
CA ASP A 10 -18.79 -7.77 -2.79
C ASP A 10 -18.67 -6.90 -1.53
N ALA A 11 -18.22 -7.48 -0.41
CA ALA A 11 -17.99 -6.72 0.81
C ALA A 11 -16.90 -5.65 0.63
N TRP A 12 -15.80 -6.01 -0.05
CA TRP A 12 -14.73 -5.07 -0.38
C TRP A 12 -15.19 -3.99 -1.36
N TYR A 13 -15.98 -4.34 -2.37
CA TYR A 13 -16.54 -3.39 -3.32
C TYR A 13 -17.45 -2.36 -2.62
N GLU A 14 -18.35 -2.81 -1.74
CA GLU A 14 -19.23 -1.87 -1.01
C GLU A 14 -18.44 -0.97 -0.05
N LEU A 15 -17.39 -1.49 0.60
CA LEU A 15 -16.48 -0.68 1.41
C LEU A 15 -15.77 0.38 0.57
N MET A 16 -15.09 -0.02 -0.50
CA MET A 16 -14.36 0.89 -1.40
C MET A 16 -15.29 1.93 -2.02
N LYS A 17 -16.46 1.51 -2.51
CA LYS A 17 -17.48 2.41 -3.06
C LYS A 17 -17.94 3.44 -2.02
N THR A 18 -18.08 3.03 -0.76
CA THR A 18 -18.46 3.91 0.34
C THR A 18 -17.38 4.95 0.63
N THR A 19 -16.09 4.59 0.56
CA THR A 19 -14.99 5.54 0.75
C THR A 19 -14.81 6.45 -0.46
N PHE A 20 -14.95 5.93 -1.68
CA PHE A 20 -14.91 6.74 -2.92
C PHE A 20 -15.98 7.83 -2.95
N LYS A 21 -17.19 7.55 -2.45
CA LYS A 21 -18.25 8.57 -2.28
C LYS A 21 -17.89 9.70 -1.31
N ARG A 22 -16.78 9.56 -0.57
CA ARG A 22 -16.23 10.54 0.38
C ARG A 22 -14.86 11.05 -0.09
N ASP A 23 -14.61 11.00 -1.41
CA ASP A 23 -13.40 11.48 -2.06
C ASP A 23 -12.10 10.77 -1.64
N VAL A 24 -12.20 9.58 -1.07
CA VAL A 24 -11.03 8.71 -0.82
C VAL A 24 -10.69 7.97 -2.12
N ASN A 25 -9.48 8.22 -2.63
CA ASN A 25 -8.94 7.57 -3.82
C ASN A 25 -7.62 6.81 -3.56
N PHE A 26 -7.08 6.85 -2.34
CA PHE A 26 -5.87 6.15 -1.94
C PHE A 26 -6.22 4.86 -1.17
N PHE A 27 -5.75 3.71 -1.65
CA PHE A 27 -5.99 2.40 -1.07
C PHE A 27 -4.67 1.63 -0.92
N ASP A 28 -4.35 1.26 0.31
CA ASP A 28 -3.11 0.54 0.65
C ASP A 28 -3.35 -0.96 0.80
N THR A 29 -2.41 -1.76 0.30
CA THR A 29 -2.40 -3.23 0.42
C THR A 29 -0.97 -3.76 0.40
N SER A 30 -0.79 -5.06 0.63
CA SER A 30 0.52 -5.70 0.62
C SER A 30 0.40 -7.18 0.29
N GLU A 31 1.39 -7.72 -0.42
CA GLU A 31 1.57 -9.17 -0.62
C GLU A 31 1.51 -9.98 0.70
N MET A 32 1.93 -9.38 1.82
CA MET A 32 1.90 -10.04 3.12
C MET A 32 0.50 -10.07 3.75
N TYR A 33 -0.39 -9.16 3.36
CA TYR A 33 -1.72 -9.04 3.94
C TYR A 33 -2.56 -10.23 3.53
N ALA A 34 -2.82 -11.10 4.52
CA ALA A 34 -3.52 -12.36 4.32
C ALA A 34 -2.90 -13.20 3.18
N ASN A 35 -1.55 -13.22 3.09
CA ASN A 35 -0.81 -14.01 2.09
C ASN A 35 -1.28 -13.77 0.65
N GLY A 36 -1.35 -12.49 0.26
CA GLY A 36 -1.82 -12.01 -1.06
C GLY A 36 -3.33 -12.05 -1.25
N HIS A 37 -4.11 -12.49 -0.27
CA HIS A 37 -5.56 -12.53 -0.40
C HIS A 37 -6.18 -11.14 -0.39
N ALA A 38 -5.60 -10.19 0.36
CA ALA A 38 -6.07 -8.80 0.39
C ALA A 38 -5.99 -8.14 -0.99
N GLU A 39 -4.86 -8.32 -1.70
CA GLU A 39 -4.68 -7.82 -3.08
C GLU A 39 -5.71 -8.42 -4.03
N LYS A 40 -6.00 -9.73 -3.92
CA LYS A 40 -7.02 -10.39 -4.74
C LYS A 40 -8.42 -9.83 -4.50
N LEU A 41 -8.78 -9.57 -3.23
CA LEU A 41 -10.09 -9.00 -2.89
C LEU A 41 -10.20 -7.54 -3.36
N GLN A 42 -9.15 -6.73 -3.16
CA GLN A 42 -9.11 -5.35 -3.64
C GLN A 42 -9.19 -5.27 -5.17
N GLY A 43 -8.37 -6.05 -5.89
CA GLY A 43 -8.41 -6.11 -7.35
C GLY A 43 -9.75 -6.62 -7.88
N GLY A 44 -10.33 -7.62 -7.22
CA GLY A 44 -11.67 -8.11 -7.53
C GLY A 44 -12.75 -7.03 -7.36
N ALA A 45 -12.68 -6.25 -6.29
CA ALA A 45 -13.61 -5.14 -6.03
C ALA A 45 -13.49 -4.03 -7.08
N VAL A 46 -12.27 -3.67 -7.49
CA VAL A 46 -12.04 -2.73 -8.59
C VAL A 46 -12.64 -3.25 -9.88
N ASN A 47 -12.33 -4.50 -10.26
CA ASN A 47 -12.85 -5.11 -11.48
C ASN A 47 -14.38 -5.17 -11.50
N LYS A 48 -15.01 -5.52 -10.36
CA LYS A 48 -16.47 -5.48 -10.22
C LYS A 48 -17.00 -4.07 -10.51
N GLY A 49 -16.38 -3.04 -9.96
CA GLY A 49 -16.74 -1.65 -10.24
C GLY A 49 -16.62 -1.26 -11.71
N ILE A 50 -15.60 -1.75 -12.41
CA ILE A 50 -15.43 -1.57 -13.87
C ILE A 50 -16.59 -2.21 -14.63
N VAL A 51 -16.95 -3.46 -14.28
CA VAL A 51 -18.05 -4.21 -14.91
C VAL A 51 -19.40 -3.55 -14.65
N ASP A 52 -19.63 -3.07 -13.42
CA ASP A 52 -20.86 -2.40 -12.99
C ASP A 52 -20.99 -0.97 -13.55
N GLY A 53 -20.03 -0.50 -14.35
CA GLY A 53 -20.06 0.82 -14.97
C GLY A 53 -19.77 1.97 -14.00
N ALA A 54 -19.28 1.68 -12.79
CA ALA A 54 -18.73 2.71 -11.93
C ALA A 54 -17.49 3.33 -12.59
N SER A 55 -17.23 4.60 -12.35
CA SER A 55 -16.10 5.36 -12.94
C SER A 55 -14.70 4.86 -12.54
N LEU A 56 -14.60 3.66 -11.97
CA LEU A 56 -13.39 2.92 -11.63
C LEU A 56 -12.64 2.39 -12.87
N ARG A 57 -13.20 2.54 -14.08
CA ARG A 57 -12.54 2.25 -15.38
C ARG A 57 -11.17 2.92 -15.58
N ARG A 58 -10.81 3.92 -14.77
CA ARG A 58 -9.50 4.60 -14.81
C ARG A 58 -8.42 3.91 -13.98
N MET A 59 -8.73 2.83 -13.27
CA MET A 59 -7.74 2.05 -12.53
C MET A 59 -7.08 1.07 -13.50
N GLU A 60 -5.95 1.48 -14.08
CA GLU A 60 -5.09 0.64 -14.93
C GLU A 60 -4.45 -0.45 -14.07
N LEU A 61 -5.14 -1.60 -13.93
CA LEU A 61 -4.75 -2.68 -13.00
C LEU A 61 -3.40 -3.35 -13.29
N ASP A 62 -2.75 -3.03 -14.41
CA ASP A 62 -1.40 -3.47 -14.75
C ASP A 62 -0.30 -2.61 -14.08
N LEU A 63 -0.71 -1.53 -13.40
CA LEU A 63 0.14 -0.52 -12.78
C LEU A 63 -0.29 -0.27 -11.33
N VAL A 64 0.68 -0.06 -10.44
CA VAL A 64 0.42 0.51 -9.10
C VAL A 64 0.90 1.96 -9.04
N ASP A 65 0.14 2.84 -8.38
CA ASP A 65 0.57 4.24 -8.25
C ASP A 65 1.87 4.37 -7.43
N VAL A 66 1.96 3.62 -6.32
CA VAL A 66 3.11 3.66 -5.42
C VAL A 66 3.50 2.25 -4.98
N LEU A 67 4.76 1.87 -5.21
CA LEU A 67 5.33 0.63 -4.68
C LEU A 67 6.17 0.91 -3.42
N PHE A 68 5.84 0.28 -2.29
CA PHE A 68 6.55 0.47 -1.02
C PHE A 68 7.59 -0.62 -0.72
N CYS A 69 8.77 -0.21 -0.29
CA CYS A 69 9.66 -1.07 0.50
C CYS A 69 9.10 -1.16 1.93
N HIS A 70 8.47 -2.28 2.29
CA HIS A 70 7.76 -2.43 3.58
C HIS A 70 8.66 -2.30 4.81
N ARG A 71 9.95 -2.68 4.71
CA ARG A 71 10.98 -2.52 5.75
C ARG A 71 12.35 -2.35 5.10
N PRO A 72 13.34 -1.78 5.79
CA PRO A 72 14.71 -1.85 5.32
C PRO A 72 15.19 -3.31 5.35
N ASP A 73 15.90 -3.73 4.30
CA ASP A 73 16.61 -5.00 4.29
C ASP A 73 18.07 -4.74 4.71
N PRO A 74 18.51 -5.21 5.90
CA PRO A 74 19.85 -4.95 6.41
C PRO A 74 20.95 -5.61 5.57
N HIS A 75 20.60 -6.54 4.67
CA HIS A 75 21.55 -7.23 3.79
C HIS A 75 21.64 -6.61 2.40
N THR A 76 20.79 -5.63 2.08
CA THR A 76 20.79 -4.95 0.79
C THR A 76 21.20 -3.49 0.97
N PRO A 77 22.32 -3.05 0.38
CA PRO A 77 22.72 -1.64 0.45
C PRO A 77 21.61 -0.71 -0.07
N ILE A 78 21.39 0.43 0.59
CA ILE A 78 20.35 1.39 0.22
C ILE A 78 20.49 1.82 -1.24
N GLU A 79 21.72 2.03 -1.72
CA GLU A 79 21.95 2.37 -3.12
C GLU A 79 21.37 1.34 -4.10
N LYS A 80 21.52 0.05 -3.80
CA LYS A 80 20.95 -1.01 -4.65
C LYS A 80 19.44 -0.93 -4.66
N THR A 81 18.80 -0.72 -3.51
CA THR A 81 17.36 -0.52 -3.41
C THR A 81 16.90 0.69 -4.22
N VAL A 82 17.53 1.86 -4.04
CA VAL A 82 17.17 3.09 -4.78
C VAL A 82 17.26 2.89 -6.29
N ARG A 83 18.33 2.25 -6.77
CA ARG A 83 18.51 1.93 -8.20
C ARG A 83 17.41 1.01 -8.73
N VAL A 84 17.08 -0.05 -8.00
CA VAL A 84 16.03 -1.00 -8.39
C VAL A 84 14.67 -0.32 -8.39
N MET A 85 14.33 0.47 -7.37
CA MET A 85 13.04 1.16 -7.32
C MET A 85 12.89 2.22 -8.42
N ASN A 86 13.98 2.92 -8.78
CA ASN A 86 13.95 3.79 -9.97
C ASN A 86 13.83 3.00 -11.28
N TYR A 87 14.42 1.79 -11.35
CA TYR A 87 14.23 0.92 -12.50
C TYR A 87 12.77 0.48 -12.65
N VAL A 88 12.08 0.15 -11.56
CA VAL A 88 10.63 -0.16 -11.56
C VAL A 88 9.80 0.98 -12.14
N ILE A 89 10.10 2.23 -11.76
CA ILE A 89 9.46 3.42 -12.35
C ILE A 89 9.75 3.50 -13.86
N LYS A 90 11.01 3.29 -14.26
CA LYS A 90 11.41 3.32 -15.67
C LYS A 90 10.71 2.24 -16.51
N GLN A 91 10.34 1.12 -15.90
CA GLN A 91 9.58 0.05 -16.56
C GLN A 91 8.06 0.30 -16.57
N GLU A 92 7.59 1.41 -16.00
CA GLU A 92 6.16 1.72 -15.87
C GLU A 92 5.39 0.64 -15.10
N TRP A 93 6.05 -0.03 -14.16
CA TRP A 93 5.41 -0.98 -13.22
C TRP A 93 4.86 -0.25 -11.99
N ALA A 94 5.39 0.93 -11.70
CA ALA A 94 4.86 1.85 -10.71
C ALA A 94 5.09 3.30 -11.13
N ILE A 95 4.24 4.24 -10.70
CA ILE A 95 4.45 5.67 -10.96
C ILE A 95 5.48 6.25 -9.98
N TYR A 96 5.38 5.84 -8.71
CA TYR A 96 6.26 6.25 -7.62
C TYR A 96 6.70 5.04 -6.80
N TRP A 97 7.70 5.26 -5.94
CA TRP A 97 8.06 4.32 -4.90
C TRP A 97 8.16 5.03 -3.55
N GLY A 98 8.00 4.27 -2.47
CA GLY A 98 8.09 4.76 -1.10
C GLY A 98 8.77 3.79 -0.16
N THR A 99 9.00 4.23 1.08
CA THR A 99 9.56 3.41 2.15
C THR A 99 8.58 3.34 3.32
N SER A 100 8.64 2.25 4.08
CA SER A 100 7.85 2.07 5.31
C SER A 100 8.74 1.49 6.40
N LYS A 101 8.67 2.05 7.61
CA LYS A 101 9.48 1.62 8.77
C LYS A 101 11.00 1.66 8.54
N TRP A 102 11.47 2.54 7.66
CA TRP A 102 12.89 2.85 7.52
C TRP A 102 13.33 3.82 8.62
N LEU A 103 14.60 3.76 9.00
CA LEU A 103 15.16 4.75 9.91
C LEU A 103 15.32 6.09 9.18
N PRO A 104 15.32 7.23 9.91
CA PRO A 104 15.64 8.52 9.30
C PRO A 104 16.99 8.52 8.56
N SER A 105 17.99 7.79 9.06
CA SER A 105 19.29 7.63 8.40
C SER A 105 19.18 6.94 7.03
N ASP A 106 18.44 5.84 6.95
CA ASP A 106 18.25 5.09 5.70
C ASP A 106 17.55 5.95 4.65
N PHE A 107 16.61 6.78 5.13
CA PHE A 107 15.87 7.71 4.28
C PHE A 107 16.75 8.85 3.74
N ILE A 108 17.61 9.43 4.59
CA ILE A 108 18.60 10.44 4.18
C ILE A 108 19.55 9.83 3.16
N GLU A 109 20.11 8.65 3.43
CA GLU A 109 21.00 7.94 2.49
C GLU A 109 20.31 7.69 1.15
N ALA A 110 19.03 7.30 1.16
CA ALA A 110 18.27 7.10 -0.06
C ALA A 110 18.14 8.38 -0.90
N CYS A 111 17.91 9.52 -0.26
CA CYS A 111 17.83 10.83 -0.92
C CYS A 111 19.20 11.22 -1.50
N GLU A 112 20.28 11.09 -0.72
CA GLU A 112 21.64 11.41 -1.16
C GLU A 112 22.09 10.55 -2.35
N VAL A 113 21.76 9.25 -2.33
CA VAL A 113 22.00 8.37 -3.47
C VAL A 113 21.22 8.84 -4.69
N ALA A 114 19.93 9.17 -4.52
CA ALA A 114 19.10 9.58 -5.64
C ALA A 114 19.61 10.88 -6.28
N ASP A 115 19.97 11.88 -5.46
CA ASP A 115 20.58 13.14 -5.92
C ASP A 115 21.89 12.89 -6.67
N ARG A 116 22.80 12.09 -6.09
CA ARG A 116 24.11 11.77 -6.69
C ARG A 116 23.99 11.07 -8.05
N LEU A 117 22.95 10.26 -8.23
CA LEU A 117 22.76 9.45 -9.43
C LEU A 117 21.76 10.08 -10.43
N GLY A 118 21.17 11.23 -10.11
CA GLY A 118 20.13 11.86 -10.93
C GLY A 118 18.85 11.02 -11.04
N LEU A 119 18.50 10.29 -9.99
CA LEU A 119 17.33 9.41 -9.92
C LEU A 119 16.12 10.16 -9.33
N LYS A 120 14.91 9.79 -9.76
CA LYS A 120 13.68 10.48 -9.34
C LYS A 120 13.22 10.04 -7.96
N TYR A 121 12.87 10.99 -7.10
CA TYR A 121 12.15 10.76 -5.84
C TYR A 121 11.28 11.98 -5.48
N LYS A 122 10.34 11.77 -4.55
CA LYS A 122 9.53 12.83 -3.94
C LYS A 122 9.38 12.54 -2.46
N LEU A 123 9.36 13.59 -1.63
CA LEU A 123 9.19 13.49 -0.19
C LEU A 123 7.72 13.78 0.16
N GLU A 124 7.04 12.79 0.71
CA GLU A 124 5.66 12.87 1.20
C GLU A 124 5.49 11.88 2.36
N LEU A 125 4.45 12.04 3.17
CA LEU A 125 4.15 11.16 4.31
C LEU A 125 2.72 10.62 4.24
N THR A 126 2.59 9.31 4.36
CA THR A 126 1.34 8.63 4.71
C THR A 126 1.51 7.91 6.05
N THR A 127 0.54 8.08 6.95
CA THR A 127 0.58 7.50 8.29
C THR A 127 -0.37 6.30 8.39
N TRP A 128 0.00 5.30 9.19
CA TRP A 128 -0.82 4.12 9.45
C TRP A 128 -1.15 3.99 10.95
N SER A 129 -2.16 3.19 11.26
CA SER A 129 -2.69 3.02 12.63
C SER A 129 -3.06 4.31 13.38
N PRO A 130 -3.79 5.26 12.76
CA PRO A 130 -4.18 6.52 13.42
C PRO A 130 -5.05 6.29 14.67
N LEU A 131 -5.69 5.12 14.80
CA LEU A 131 -6.51 4.73 15.96
C LEU A 131 -5.84 3.70 16.87
N VAL A 132 -4.53 3.45 16.69
CA VAL A 132 -3.74 2.49 17.49
C VAL A 132 -4.46 1.15 17.61
N TYR A 133 -4.75 0.53 16.46
CA TYR A 133 -5.46 -0.76 16.38
C TYR A 133 -6.82 -0.79 17.11
N GLY A 134 -7.50 0.36 17.17
CA GLY A 134 -8.79 0.51 17.85
C GLY A 134 -8.68 1.02 19.30
N THR A 135 -7.48 1.08 19.90
CA THR A 135 -7.29 1.60 21.26
C THR A 135 -7.88 3.00 21.43
N LEU A 136 -7.66 3.89 20.46
CA LEU A 136 -8.13 5.28 20.51
C LEU A 136 -9.64 5.43 20.26
N THR A 137 -10.36 4.34 20.01
CA THR A 137 -11.84 4.36 19.92
C THR A 137 -12.51 4.28 21.30
N GLY A 138 -11.73 4.09 22.37
CA GLY A 138 -12.24 3.80 23.71
C GLY A 138 -12.73 2.36 23.89
N ASN A 139 -12.74 1.55 22.82
CA ASN A 139 -13.16 0.15 22.87
C ASN A 139 -11.97 -0.79 23.10
N LEU A 140 -11.56 -0.92 24.37
CA LEU A 140 -10.46 -1.81 24.79
C LEU A 140 -10.79 -3.31 24.67
N SER A 141 -12.06 -3.69 24.42
CA SER A 141 -12.42 -5.10 24.24
C SER A 141 -11.80 -5.71 22.98
N LEU A 142 -11.59 -4.89 21.93
CA LEU A 142 -10.99 -5.30 20.65
C LEU A 142 -9.50 -5.65 20.76
N LEU A 143 -8.79 -5.09 21.76
CA LEU A 143 -7.37 -5.36 21.98
C LEU A 143 -7.12 -6.77 22.52
N LYS A 144 -8.09 -7.33 23.26
CA LYS A 144 -7.96 -8.68 23.83
C LYS A 144 -8.09 -9.79 22.78
N SER A 145 -8.72 -9.50 21.63
CA SER A 145 -8.88 -10.45 20.52
C SER A 145 -7.82 -10.32 19.42
N ALA A 146 -6.96 -9.30 19.48
CA ALA A 146 -5.97 -8.98 18.44
C ALA A 146 -4.52 -9.31 18.84
N ALA A 147 -4.29 -9.90 20.01
CA ALA A 147 -2.99 -10.46 20.37
C ALA A 147 -2.75 -11.77 19.58
N PRO A 148 -1.53 -11.96 19.04
CA PRO A 148 -1.18 -13.19 18.31
C PRO A 148 -1.23 -14.44 19.17
#